data_AF-L0DBJ8-F1
#
_entry.id   AF-L0DBJ8-F1
#
_cell.length_a   1.000
_cell.length_b   1.000
_cell.length_c   1.000
_cell.angle_alpha   90.00
_cell.angle_beta   90.00
_cell.angle_gamma   90.00
#
_symmetry.space_group_name_H-M   'P 1'
#
loop_
_entity.id
_entity.type
_entity.pdbx_description
1 polymer ?
#
loop_
_entity_poly.entity_id
_entity_poly.type
_entity_poly.pdbx_seq_one_letter_code
_entity_poly.pdbx_strand_id
1 'polypeptide(L)'
;MMHKKEQRTLAYPSHVFQPEDWLRFVHGMAFEKKWTKIGLSDDDLRSLEIAIMLGPKQYPVMEATNGLRKIRFAGHEANQGKSGANRVCYVFFEDFSIVLLATVFAKGEQDNLTAAGKEVISDFIRKIERQLRDGTIT
;
A
#
# COMPACT_ATOMS: atom_id res chain seq x y z
N MET A 1 15.95 40.69 39.60
CA MET A 1 15.36 39.37 39.25
C MET A 1 15.53 39.15 37.75
N MET A 2 16.49 38.31 37.33
CA MET A 2 16.75 38.03 35.90
C MET A 2 15.92 36.83 35.46
N HIS A 3 15.03 37.05 34.50
CA HIS A 3 14.24 35.98 33.87
C HIS A 3 15.15 35.21 32.89
N LYS A 4 15.56 34.01 33.29
CA LYS A 4 16.31 33.09 32.43
C LYS A 4 15.35 32.60 31.33
N LYS A 5 15.56 33.04 30.08
CA LYS A 5 14.87 32.47 28.93
C LYS A 5 15.35 31.02 28.76
N GLU A 6 14.47 30.06 29.02
CA GLU A 6 14.69 28.67 28.64
C GLU A 6 14.76 28.59 27.11
N GLN A 7 15.98 28.40 26.57
CA GLN A 7 16.14 27.94 25.20
C GLN A 7 15.69 26.48 25.14
N ARG A 8 14.49 26.24 24.61
CA ARG A 8 14.06 24.90 24.23
C ARG A 8 14.53 24.64 22.80
N THR A 9 15.60 23.89 22.66
CA THR A 9 16.00 23.34 21.36
C THR A 9 15.04 22.20 21.01
N LEU A 10 14.29 22.34 19.92
CA LEU A 10 13.57 21.21 19.32
C LEU A 10 14.61 20.22 18.80
N ALA A 11 14.91 19.19 19.58
CA ALA A 11 15.63 18.03 19.10
C ALA A 11 14.64 17.21 18.27
N TYR A 12 14.67 17.40 16.95
CA TYR A 12 14.01 16.45 16.06
C TYR A 12 14.76 15.13 16.19
N PRO A 13 14.08 14.01 16.49
CA PRO A 13 14.71 12.71 16.41
C PRO A 13 15.34 12.57 15.02
N SER A 14 16.55 11.99 14.96
CA SER A 14 17.20 11.61 13.71
C SER A 14 16.13 10.98 12.82
N HIS A 15 15.86 11.61 11.68
CA HIS A 15 14.73 11.22 10.86
C HIS A 15 14.91 9.73 10.53
N VAL A 16 13.94 8.91 10.95
CA VAL A 16 13.94 7.46 10.66
C VAL A 16 13.79 7.21 9.15
N PHE A 17 13.45 8.27 8.41
CA PHE A 17 13.11 8.26 7.00
C PHE A 17 13.97 9.28 6.26
N GLN A 18 14.78 8.80 5.31
CA GLN A 18 15.46 9.61 4.33
C GLN A 18 14.50 9.92 3.15
N PRO A 19 14.68 11.01 2.40
CA PRO A 19 13.87 11.30 1.21
C PRO A 19 13.86 10.18 0.16
N GLU A 20 14.92 9.37 0.14
CA GLU A 20 15.12 8.18 -0.67
C GLU A 20 14.32 6.95 -0.19
N ASP A 21 13.78 6.99 1.03
CA ASP A 21 12.84 5.98 1.54
C ASP A 21 11.40 6.21 1.04
N TRP A 22 11.15 7.31 0.30
CA TRP A 22 9.81 7.61 -0.18
C TRP A 22 9.34 6.57 -1.19
N LEU A 23 8.38 5.75 -0.78
CA LEU A 23 7.73 4.80 -1.67
C LEU A 23 6.89 5.54 -2.70
N ARG A 24 7.14 5.26 -3.98
CA ARG A 24 6.26 5.70 -5.06
C ARG A 24 5.08 4.76 -5.16
N PHE A 25 3.88 5.28 -4.97
CA PHE A 25 2.65 4.52 -5.19
C PHE A 25 2.20 4.64 -6.64
N VAL A 26 1.90 3.49 -7.25
CA VAL A 26 1.32 3.37 -8.58
C VAL A 26 0.00 2.63 -8.43
N HIS A 27 -1.06 3.19 -9.00
CA HIS A 27 -2.40 2.61 -8.90
C HIS A 27 -2.74 1.86 -10.19
N GLY A 28 -3.14 0.60 -10.07
CA GLY A 28 -3.64 -0.15 -11.21
C GLY A 28 -5.05 0.31 -11.58
N MET A 29 -5.40 0.32 -12.87
CA MET A 29 -6.75 0.69 -13.33
C MET A 29 -7.86 -0.14 -12.65
N ALA A 30 -7.60 -1.42 -12.36
CA ALA A 30 -8.56 -2.28 -11.66
C ALA A 30 -8.72 -1.89 -10.19
N PHE A 31 -7.66 -1.39 -9.56
CA PHE A 31 -7.70 -0.87 -8.20
C PHE A 31 -8.54 0.41 -8.16
N GLU A 32 -8.23 1.42 -8.97
CA GLU A 32 -8.94 2.71 -8.98
C GLU A 32 -10.46 2.52 -9.19
N LYS A 33 -10.84 1.76 -10.22
CA LYS A 33 -12.25 1.49 -10.52
C LYS A 33 -12.98 0.86 -9.34
N LYS A 34 -12.35 -0.10 -8.66
CA LYS A 34 -12.97 -0.77 -7.52
C LYS A 34 -12.97 0.12 -6.28
N TRP A 35 -11.90 0.88 -6.05
CA TRP A 35 -11.76 1.83 -4.95
C TRP A 35 -12.90 2.85 -4.93
N THR A 36 -13.15 3.49 -6.08
CA THR A 36 -14.28 4.41 -6.24
C THR A 36 -15.62 3.69 -6.09
N LYS A 37 -15.76 2.49 -6.66
CA LYS A 37 -17.03 1.72 -6.59
C LYS A 37 -17.43 1.34 -5.16
N ILE A 38 -16.46 1.06 -4.29
CA ILE A 38 -16.72 0.73 -2.88
C ILE A 38 -16.85 1.97 -1.99
N GLY A 39 -16.75 3.18 -2.56
CA GLY A 39 -16.98 4.44 -1.86
C GLY A 39 -15.85 4.88 -0.93
N LEU A 40 -14.62 4.43 -1.14
CA LEU A 40 -13.47 4.93 -0.38
C LEU A 40 -12.96 6.26 -0.96
N SER A 41 -12.61 7.17 -0.06
CA SER A 41 -12.17 8.53 -0.38
C SER A 41 -10.66 8.62 -0.69
N ASP A 42 -10.20 9.80 -1.07
CA ASP A 42 -8.76 10.08 -1.23
C ASP A 42 -8.02 10.14 0.13
N ASP A 43 -8.72 10.50 1.21
CA ASP A 43 -8.16 10.50 2.57
C ASP A 43 -7.98 9.07 3.10
N ASP A 44 -8.88 8.16 2.72
CA ASP A 44 -8.71 6.73 2.93
C ASP A 44 -7.50 6.21 2.17
N LEU A 45 -7.32 6.66 0.93
CA LEU A 45 -6.22 6.23 0.08
C LEU A 45 -4.88 6.66 0.69
N ARG A 46 -4.79 7.91 1.13
CA ARG A 46 -3.60 8.42 1.83
C ARG A 46 -3.32 7.63 3.11
N SER A 47 -4.36 7.26 3.85
CA SER A 47 -4.23 6.48 5.08
C SER A 47 -3.72 5.06 4.81
N LEU A 48 -4.19 4.44 3.71
CA LEU A 48 -3.68 3.16 3.22
C LEU A 48 -2.21 3.25 2.82
N GLU A 49 -1.83 4.28 2.05
CA GLU A 49 -0.45 4.49 1.58
C GLU A 49 0.50 4.64 2.77
N ILE A 50 0.15 5.49 3.75
CA ILE A 50 0.93 5.66 4.99
C ILE A 50 1.06 4.32 5.74
N ALA A 51 -0.02 3.54 5.85
CA ALA A 51 0.03 2.24 6.53
C ALA A 51 1.00 1.26 5.84
N ILE A 52 1.05 1.27 4.50
CA ILE A 52 2.01 0.48 3.73
C ILE A 52 3.43 1.02 3.91
N MET A 53 3.64 2.35 3.89
CA MET A 53 4.95 2.97 4.08
C MET A 53 5.59 2.62 5.43
N LEU A 54 4.80 2.50 6.49
CA LEU A 54 5.29 2.12 7.81
C LEU A 54 5.87 0.69 7.87
N GLY A 55 5.56 -0.16 6.88
CA GLY A 55 6.07 -1.53 6.84
C GLY A 55 5.66 -2.25 5.56
N PRO A 56 6.27 -1.96 4.40
CA PRO A 56 5.79 -2.48 3.11
C PRO A 56 5.92 -4.01 2.99
N LYS A 57 6.75 -4.62 3.83
CA LYS A 57 6.95 -6.08 3.93
C LYS A 57 6.18 -6.76 5.07
N GLN A 58 5.51 -6.01 5.95
CA GLN A 58 4.88 -6.56 7.16
C GLN A 58 3.62 -7.37 6.87
N TYR A 59 2.97 -7.11 5.73
CA TYR A 59 1.73 -7.78 5.35
C TYR A 59 1.99 -9.11 4.63
N PRO A 60 1.17 -10.13 4.87
CA PRO A 60 1.40 -11.47 4.36
C PRO A 60 1.38 -11.52 2.83
N VAL A 61 2.30 -12.30 2.26
CA VAL A 61 2.33 -12.62 0.82
C VAL A 61 1.26 -13.66 0.51
N MET A 62 0.52 -13.46 -0.58
CA MET A 62 -0.39 -14.43 -1.14
C MET A 62 0.42 -15.41 -2.00
N GLU A 63 0.46 -16.68 -1.63
CA GLU A 63 1.23 -17.68 -2.36
C GLU A 63 0.78 -17.82 -3.83
N ALA A 64 1.74 -18.15 -4.69
CA ALA A 64 1.59 -18.32 -6.15
C ALA A 64 1.18 -17.05 -6.92
N THR A 65 1.58 -15.86 -6.44
CA THR A 65 1.26 -14.56 -7.07
C THR A 65 2.47 -13.66 -7.34
N ASN A 66 3.70 -14.18 -7.22
CA ASN A 66 4.96 -13.41 -7.30
C ASN A 66 5.00 -12.18 -6.40
N GLY A 67 4.71 -12.35 -5.11
CA GLY A 67 4.94 -11.30 -4.11
C GLY A 67 3.76 -10.34 -3.90
N LEU A 68 2.56 -10.65 -4.40
CA LEU A 68 1.35 -9.92 -4.03
C LEU A 68 1.11 -10.06 -2.52
N ARG A 69 0.94 -8.94 -1.84
CA ARG A 69 0.66 -8.84 -0.40
C ARG A 69 -0.77 -8.42 -0.16
N LYS A 70 -1.33 -8.83 0.98
CA LYS A 70 -2.72 -8.55 1.36
C LYS A 70 -2.79 -7.78 2.67
N ILE A 71 -3.34 -6.56 2.62
CA ILE A 71 -3.67 -5.74 3.79
C ILE A 71 -5.20 -5.69 3.97
N ARG A 72 -5.65 -5.83 5.23
CA ARG A 72 -7.04 -5.54 5.61
C ARG A 72 -7.14 -4.06 5.97
N PHE A 73 -7.92 -3.31 5.19
CA PHE A 73 -8.05 -1.87 5.32
C PHE A 73 -9.51 -1.48 5.53
N ALA A 74 -9.78 -0.65 6.53
CA ALA A 74 -11.08 -0.06 6.79
C ALA A 74 -10.93 1.46 6.61
N GLY A 75 -11.80 2.05 5.79
CA GLY A 75 -11.83 3.50 5.62
C GLY A 75 -12.38 4.21 6.85
N HIS A 76 -12.25 5.53 6.88
CA HIS A 76 -12.64 6.40 7.99
C HIS A 76 -14.13 6.34 8.32
N GLU A 77 -14.99 6.12 7.33
CA GLU A 77 -16.44 5.99 7.53
C GLU A 77 -16.88 4.61 8.05
N ALA A 78 -15.95 3.65 8.20
CA ALA A 78 -16.26 2.32 8.67
C ALA A 78 -16.58 2.34 10.18
N ASN A 79 -17.85 2.57 10.53
CA ASN A 79 -18.40 2.42 11.89
C ASN A 79 -18.44 0.95 12.40
N GLN A 80 -17.65 0.05 11.83
CA GLN A 80 -17.66 -1.38 12.15
C GLN A 80 -16.24 -1.89 12.37
N GLY A 81 -16.01 -2.62 13.46
CA GLY A 81 -14.70 -3.18 13.83
C GLY A 81 -14.10 -4.16 12.80
N LYS A 82 -13.10 -4.95 13.21
CA LYS A 82 -12.27 -5.84 12.35
C LYS A 82 -13.02 -6.72 11.34
N SER A 83 -14.31 -7.00 11.54
CA SER A 83 -15.17 -7.76 10.63
C SER A 83 -15.54 -7.03 9.33
N GLY A 84 -15.30 -5.71 9.24
CA GLY A 84 -15.74 -4.86 8.12
C GLY A 84 -14.72 -4.54 7.02
N ALA A 85 -13.45 -4.90 7.20
CA ALA A 85 -12.36 -4.38 6.38
C ALA A 85 -12.34 -4.92 4.94
N ASN A 86 -12.10 -4.02 3.99
CA ASN A 86 -11.77 -4.32 2.61
C ASN A 86 -10.39 -4.99 2.52
N ARG A 87 -10.14 -5.76 1.46
CA ARG A 87 -8.85 -6.42 1.24
C ARG A 87 -8.14 -5.75 0.09
N VAL A 88 -7.11 -4.98 0.40
CA VAL A 88 -6.28 -4.36 -0.62
C VAL A 88 -5.10 -5.29 -0.90
N CYS A 89 -4.86 -5.54 -2.19
CA CYS A 89 -3.74 -6.34 -2.66
C CYS A 89 -2.74 -5.42 -3.37
N TYR A 90 -1.48 -5.48 -2.94
CA TYR A 90 -0.42 -4.64 -3.47
C TYR A 90 0.88 -5.44 -3.67
N VAL A 91 1.80 -4.94 -4.49
CA VAL A 91 3.15 -5.48 -4.64
C VAL A 91 4.15 -4.41 -4.24
N PHE A 92 5.17 -4.80 -3.49
CA PHE A 92 6.30 -3.91 -3.18
C PHE A 92 7.52 -4.36 -3.98
N PHE A 93 7.92 -3.54 -4.95
CA PHE A 93 9.13 -3.70 -5.75
C PHE A 93 10.28 -2.97 -5.05
N GLU A 94 10.98 -3.68 -4.17
CA GLU A 94 11.98 -3.12 -3.28
C GLU A 94 13.14 -2.43 -4.01
N ASP A 95 13.69 -3.07 -5.04
CA ASP A 95 14.80 -2.52 -5.84
C ASP A 95 14.46 -1.18 -6.53
N PHE A 96 13.16 -0.84 -6.61
CA PHE A 96 12.65 0.33 -7.30
C PHE A 96 11.93 1.31 -6.37
N SER A 97 11.82 1.01 -5.07
CA SER A 97 11.01 1.79 -4.11
C SER A 97 9.57 2.04 -4.59
N ILE A 98 8.98 1.10 -5.33
CA ILE A 98 7.62 1.22 -5.89
C ILE A 98 6.65 0.30 -5.18
N VAL A 99 5.49 0.83 -4.84
CA VAL A 99 4.31 0.06 -4.42
C VAL A 99 3.24 0.13 -5.51
N LEU A 100 2.90 -1.02 -6.07
CA LEU A 100 1.77 -1.15 -6.99
C LEU A 100 0.51 -1.59 -6.24
N LEU A 101 -0.49 -0.71 -6.17
CA LEU A 101 -1.83 -1.07 -5.68
C LEU A 101 -2.58 -1.80 -6.81
N ALA A 102 -2.67 -3.13 -6.71
CA ALA A 102 -3.11 -3.98 -7.82
C ALA A 102 -4.65 -4.12 -7.89
N THR A 103 -5.31 -4.35 -6.74
CA THR A 103 -6.78 -4.47 -6.66
C THR A 103 -7.25 -4.34 -5.22
N VAL A 104 -8.53 -4.03 -5.03
CA VAL A 104 -9.25 -4.16 -3.75
C VAL A 104 -10.41 -5.15 -3.89
N PHE A 105 -10.74 -5.88 -2.83
CA PHE A 105 -11.96 -6.68 -2.70
C PHE A 105 -12.85 -6.10 -1.61
N ALA A 106 -14.13 -5.96 -1.91
CA ALA A 106 -15.10 -5.49 -0.94
C ALA A 106 -15.28 -6.52 0.19
N LYS A 107 -15.77 -6.06 1.33
CA LYS A 107 -16.22 -6.94 2.42
C LYS A 107 -17.22 -7.97 1.87
N GLY A 108 -16.95 -9.26 2.11
CA GLY A 108 -17.87 -10.34 1.77
C GLY A 108 -17.78 -10.89 0.36
N GLU A 109 -16.92 -10.36 -0.52
CA GLU A 109 -16.72 -10.92 -1.87
C GLU A 109 -15.86 -12.20 -1.81
N GLN A 110 -14.58 -12.08 -1.47
CA GLN A 110 -13.64 -13.21 -1.43
C GLN A 110 -12.42 -12.87 -0.55
N ASP A 111 -11.88 -13.83 0.19
CA ASP A 111 -10.70 -13.58 1.05
C ASP A 111 -9.38 -13.64 0.27
N ASN A 112 -9.34 -14.39 -0.85
CA ASN A 112 -8.17 -14.63 -1.70
C ASN A 112 -8.58 -14.69 -3.18
N LEU A 113 -7.64 -14.55 -4.11
CA LEU A 113 -7.86 -14.80 -5.54
C LEU A 113 -8.17 -16.28 -5.82
N THR A 114 -8.95 -16.55 -6.87
CA THR A 114 -9.10 -17.91 -7.45
C THR A 114 -7.78 -18.37 -8.07
N ALA A 115 -7.60 -19.68 -8.31
CA ALA A 115 -6.38 -20.19 -8.95
C ALA A 115 -6.08 -19.49 -10.29
N ALA A 116 -7.09 -19.37 -11.16
CA ALA A 116 -6.97 -18.63 -12.41
C ALA A 116 -6.65 -17.13 -12.18
N GLY A 117 -7.27 -16.51 -11.18
CA GLY A 117 -6.97 -15.11 -10.82
C GLY A 117 -5.54 -14.92 -10.30
N LYS A 118 -5.00 -15.91 -9.58
CA LYS A 118 -3.60 -15.92 -9.12
C LYS A 118 -2.62 -16.04 -10.28
N GLU A 119 -2.92 -16.87 -11.27
CA GLU A 119 -2.08 -17.01 -12.46
C GLU A 119 -2.05 -15.72 -13.28
N VAL A 120 -3.21 -15.12 -13.55
CA VAL A 120 -3.30 -13.85 -14.28
C VAL A 120 -2.57 -12.72 -13.56
N ILE A 121 -2.72 -12.59 -12.24
CA ILE A 121 -2.01 -11.54 -11.49
C ILE A 121 -0.50 -11.83 -11.42
N SER A 122 -0.11 -13.10 -11.28
CA SER A 122 1.27 -13.54 -11.25
C SER A 122 2.02 -13.12 -12.52
N ASP A 123 1.42 -13.37 -13.69
CA ASP A 123 2.00 -12.99 -14.98
C ASP A 123 2.02 -11.48 -15.20
N PHE A 124 0.97 -10.78 -14.77
CA PHE A 124 0.94 -9.33 -14.80
C PHE A 124 2.08 -8.72 -13.97
N ILE A 125 2.29 -9.20 -12.74
CA ILE A 125 3.36 -8.72 -11.85
C ILE A 125 4.74 -8.97 -12.45
N ARG A 126 4.99 -10.17 -13.01
CA ARG A 126 6.25 -10.48 -13.71
C ARG A 126 6.51 -9.51 -14.86
N LYS A 127 5.47 -9.19 -15.63
CA LYS A 127 5.57 -8.26 -16.74
C LYS A 127 5.95 -6.86 -16.25
N ILE A 128 5.31 -6.37 -15.19
CA ILE A 128 5.63 -5.07 -14.59
C ILE A 128 7.06 -5.05 -14.06
N GLU A 129 7.48 -6.08 -13.32
CA GLU A 129 8.85 -6.16 -12.79
C GLU A 129 9.90 -6.11 -13.90
N ARG A 130 9.66 -6.84 -14.99
CA ARG A 130 10.53 -6.78 -16.18
C ARG A 130 10.57 -5.37 -16.77
N GLN A 131 9.44 -4.72 -16.92
CA GLN A 131 9.37 -3.36 -17.48
C GLN A 131 10.06 -2.31 -16.60
N LEU A 132 10.01 -2.46 -15.28
CA LEU A 132 10.75 -1.63 -14.32
C LEU A 132 12.26 -1.86 -14.48
N ARG A 133 12.69 -3.13 -14.57
CA ARG A 133 14.10 -3.51 -14.74
C ARG A 133 14.69 -3.02 -16.06
N ASP A 134 13.89 -3.05 -17.13
CA ASP A 134 14.28 -2.57 -18.45
C ASP A 134 14.18 -1.02 -18.58
N GLY A 135 13.74 -0.32 -17.54
CA GLY A 135 13.55 1.14 -17.54
C GLY A 135 12.42 1.64 -18.46
N THR A 136 11.58 0.73 -18.96
CA THR A 136 10.49 1.06 -19.89
C THR A 136 9.35 1.81 -19.20
N ILE A 137 9.19 1.61 -17.90
CA ILE A 137 8.22 2.31 -17.05
C ILE A 137 9.02 2.88 -15.89
N THR A 138 9.26 4.19 -15.91
CA THR A 138 9.90 4.95 -14.81
C THR A 138 9.03 6.15 -14.48
#